data_AF-K9PAX6-F1
#
_entry.id   AF-K9PAX6-F1
#
_cell.length_a   1.000
_cell.length_b   1.000
_cell.length_c   1.000
_cell.angle_alpha   90.00
_cell.angle_beta   90.00
_cell.angle_gamma   90.00
#
_symmetry.space_group_name_H-M   'P 1'
#
loop_
_entity.id
_entity.type
_entity.pdbx_description
1 polymer ?
#
loop_
_entity_poly.entity_id
_entity_poly.type
_entity_poly.pdbx_seq_one_letter_code
_entity_poly.pdbx_strand_id
1 'polypeptide(L)'
;MDVFRTIPPMPSSLLHPLRVALLAMVLGSTGVAMAQSGPSPAGRPTPAQMQKIFPEQKRLALSDQQARIAILQRGERCLSAAGSSEALRTCMKEQRSASQRQREQHRAAMKALLERNGIPLPQWGKGERKGGWGGGA
;
A
#
# COMPACT_ATOMS: atom_id res chain seq x y z
N MET A 1 33.69 -16.55 20.90
CA MET A 1 34.72 -15.56 20.60
C MET A 1 35.01 -15.67 19.10
N ASP A 2 34.71 -14.56 18.43
CA ASP A 2 35.14 -14.07 17.12
C ASP A 2 35.48 -15.02 15.97
N VAL A 3 34.58 -15.08 14.98
CA VAL A 3 34.96 -15.26 13.57
C VAL A 3 34.18 -14.23 12.75
N PHE A 4 34.63 -12.97 12.82
CA PHE A 4 34.29 -11.93 11.86
C PHE A 4 34.80 -12.38 10.49
N ARG A 5 33.88 -12.79 9.61
CA ARG A 5 34.19 -13.11 8.22
C ARG A 5 34.25 -11.80 7.44
N THR A 6 35.47 -11.50 7.02
CA THR A 6 35.96 -10.39 6.20
C THR A 6 35.09 -10.12 4.96
N ILE A 7 34.55 -8.91 4.90
CA ILE A 7 33.97 -8.31 3.69
C ILE A 7 35.15 -7.73 2.86
N PRO A 8 35.29 -8.04 1.56
CA PRO A 8 36.32 -7.42 0.74
C PRO A 8 36.05 -5.91 0.55
N PRO A 9 37.07 -5.03 0.64
CA PRO A 9 36.90 -3.61 0.38
C PRO A 9 36.72 -3.36 -1.12
N MET A 10 35.70 -2.58 -1.48
CA MET A 10 35.54 -2.08 -2.86
C MET A 10 36.57 -0.97 -3.11
N PRO A 11 37.20 -0.91 -4.31
CA PRO A 11 38.15 0.16 -4.62
C PRO A 11 37.42 1.49 -4.80
N SER A 12 37.75 2.44 -3.92
CA SER A 12 37.46 3.87 -4.08
C SER A 12 38.28 4.43 -5.25
N SER A 13 37.61 4.66 -6.38
CA SER A 13 38.18 5.45 -7.48
C SER A 13 37.64 6.88 -7.44
N LEU A 14 38.56 7.71 -6.99
CA LEU A 14 38.68 9.16 -6.99
C LEU A 14 38.12 9.94 -8.21
N LEU A 15 37.52 11.09 -7.85
CA LEU A 15 37.64 12.42 -8.48
C LEU A 15 36.99 12.66 -9.85
N HIS A 16 36.10 13.66 -9.88
CA HIS A 16 36.13 14.92 -10.68
C HIS A 16 34.68 15.48 -10.84
N PRO A 17 34.49 16.79 -11.07
CA PRO A 17 34.42 17.82 -10.04
C PRO A 17 33.04 18.51 -9.99
N LEU A 18 32.83 19.23 -8.88
CA LEU A 18 32.00 20.42 -8.72
C LEU A 18 31.39 20.99 -10.02
N ARG A 19 30.06 20.91 -10.14
CA ARG A 19 29.26 21.97 -10.77
C ARG A 19 28.02 22.21 -9.91
N VAL A 20 28.21 23.04 -8.90
CA VAL A 20 27.12 23.72 -8.20
C VAL A 20 26.55 24.75 -9.18
N ALA A 21 25.40 24.44 -9.78
CA ALA A 21 24.58 25.44 -10.45
C ALA A 21 23.54 25.94 -9.45
N LEU A 22 23.91 26.97 -8.68
CA LEU A 22 22.97 27.79 -7.93
C LEU A 22 22.26 28.72 -8.91
N LEU A 23 21.00 28.43 -9.23
CA LEU A 23 20.09 29.42 -9.80
C LEU A 23 19.15 29.91 -8.69
N ALA A 24 19.46 31.10 -8.20
CA ALA A 24 18.68 31.83 -7.23
C ALA A 24 17.52 32.59 -7.90
N MET A 25 16.37 32.52 -7.23
CA MET A 25 15.28 33.49 -7.15
C MET A 25 14.55 33.94 -8.43
N VAL A 26 13.27 33.56 -8.50
CA VAL A 26 12.19 34.55 -8.60
C VAL A 26 11.15 34.24 -7.52
N LEU A 27 11.05 35.12 -6.52
CA LEU A 27 9.86 35.24 -5.67
C LEU A 27 8.71 35.75 -6.55
N GLY A 28 7.96 34.81 -7.13
CA GLY A 28 6.70 35.09 -7.79
C GLY A 28 5.55 34.93 -6.80
N SER A 29 5.13 36.05 -6.22
CA SER A 29 3.80 36.33 -5.67
C SER A 29 3.14 35.25 -4.80
N THR A 30 2.93 35.63 -3.54
CA THR A 30 1.98 35.05 -2.59
C THR A 30 0.58 34.91 -3.20
N GLY A 31 0.34 33.84 -3.95
CA GLY A 31 -0.97 33.26 -4.10
C GLY A 31 -1.18 32.35 -2.91
N VAL A 32 -1.73 32.89 -1.82
CA VAL A 32 -2.50 32.05 -0.89
C VAL A 32 -3.64 31.48 -1.73
N ALA A 33 -3.39 30.32 -2.34
CA ALA A 33 -4.45 29.45 -2.78
C ALA A 33 -5.17 29.04 -1.50
N MET A 34 -6.14 29.87 -1.08
CA MET A 34 -7.19 29.47 -0.18
C MET A 34 -7.71 28.18 -0.79
N ALA A 35 -7.40 27.06 -0.15
CA ALA A 35 -7.97 25.78 -0.49
C ALA A 35 -9.47 26.02 -0.51
N GLN A 36 -10.04 26.05 -1.71
CA GLN A 36 -11.44 26.31 -1.90
C GLN A 36 -12.16 25.20 -1.16
N SER A 37 -12.60 25.49 0.07
CA SER A 37 -13.56 24.68 0.81
C SER A 37 -14.91 24.87 0.14
N GLY A 38 -14.98 24.56 -1.15
CA GLY A 38 -16.24 24.25 -1.79
C GLY A 38 -16.87 23.09 -1.01
N PRO A 39 -18.20 23.03 -0.93
CA PRO A 39 -18.87 21.92 -0.27
C PRO A 39 -18.30 20.62 -0.81
N SER A 40 -17.70 19.82 0.06
CA SER A 40 -17.23 18.48 -0.32
C SER A 40 -18.45 17.76 -0.92
N PRO A 41 -18.35 17.15 -2.12
CA PRO A 41 -19.46 16.41 -2.69
C PRO A 41 -19.98 15.45 -1.62
N ALA A 42 -21.31 15.48 -1.38
CA ALA A 42 -21.94 14.75 -0.29
C ALA A 42 -21.42 13.30 -0.26
N GLY A 43 -20.71 12.95 0.81
CA GLY A 43 -20.10 11.62 0.95
C GLY A 43 -18.59 11.51 0.75
N ARG A 44 -17.84 12.60 0.44
CA ARG A 44 -16.36 12.58 0.45
C ARG A 44 -15.80 13.21 1.75
N PRO A 45 -14.88 12.53 2.47
CA PRO A 45 -14.23 13.11 3.65
C PRO A 45 -13.47 14.40 3.33
N THR A 46 -13.49 15.35 4.26
CA THR A 46 -12.69 16.58 4.16
C THR A 46 -11.20 16.30 4.42
N PRO A 47 -10.28 17.15 3.95
CA PRO A 47 -8.86 17.00 4.26
C PRO A 47 -8.57 16.98 5.76
N ALA A 48 -9.28 17.79 6.56
CA ALA A 48 -9.15 17.81 8.02
C ALA A 48 -9.59 16.49 8.67
N GLN A 49 -10.67 15.88 8.19
CA GLN A 49 -11.12 14.56 8.64
C GLN A 49 -10.08 13.48 8.33
N MET A 50 -9.49 13.51 7.13
CA MET A 50 -8.44 12.56 6.73
C MET A 50 -7.17 12.75 7.57
N GLN A 51 -6.76 13.99 7.83
CA GLN A 51 -5.60 14.29 8.66
C GLN A 51 -5.78 13.77 10.09
N LYS A 52 -7.00 13.85 10.64
CA LYS A 52 -7.34 13.33 11.97
C LYS A 52 -7.15 11.81 12.07
N ILE A 53 -7.57 11.05 11.04
CA ILE A 53 -7.50 9.58 11.06
C ILE A 53 -6.16 9.01 10.55
N PHE A 54 -5.31 9.84 9.95
CA PHE A 54 -4.08 9.43 9.28
C PHE A 54 -3.17 8.52 10.13
N PRO A 55 -2.87 8.81 11.41
CA PRO A 55 -1.97 7.97 12.20
C PRO A 55 -2.47 6.52 12.33
N GLU A 56 -3.78 6.35 12.54
CA GLU A 56 -4.36 5.03 12.67
C GLU A 56 -4.57 4.34 11.32
N GLN A 57 -4.95 5.08 10.29
CA GLN A 57 -4.99 4.58 8.92
C GLN A 57 -3.62 4.02 8.50
N LYS A 58 -2.53 4.74 8.80
CA LYS A 58 -1.15 4.29 8.55
C LYS A 58 -0.85 2.98 9.29
N ARG A 59 -1.23 2.88 10.57
CA ARG A 59 -1.05 1.67 11.38
C ARG A 59 -1.81 0.47 10.78
N LEU A 60 -3.06 0.66 10.38
CA LEU A 60 -3.87 -0.38 9.72
C LEU A 60 -3.25 -0.82 8.40
N ALA A 61 -2.74 0.13 7.59
CA ALA A 61 -2.06 -0.19 6.34
C ALA A 61 -0.78 -0.98 6.56
N LEU A 62 0.04 -0.64 7.56
CA LEU A 62 1.25 -1.40 7.90
C LEU A 62 0.92 -2.81 8.37
N SER A 63 -0.07 -2.96 9.26
CA SER A 63 -0.54 -4.26 9.72
C SER A 63 -1.08 -5.12 8.57
N ASP A 64 -1.79 -4.52 7.62
CA ASP A 64 -2.28 -5.19 6.43
C ASP A 64 -1.15 -5.75 5.55
N GLN A 65 -0.12 -4.92 5.32
CA GLN A 65 1.05 -5.33 4.55
C GLN A 65 1.79 -6.49 5.20
N GLN A 66 1.98 -6.44 6.52
CA GLN A 66 2.60 -7.54 7.27
C GLN A 66 1.79 -8.84 7.15
N ALA A 67 0.45 -8.76 7.25
CA ALA A 67 -0.42 -9.93 7.06
C ALA A 67 -0.31 -10.51 5.64
N ARG A 68 -0.26 -9.66 4.62
CA ARG A 68 -0.08 -10.08 3.21
C ARG A 68 1.28 -10.75 2.99
N ILE A 69 2.35 -10.18 3.54
CA ILE A 69 3.68 -10.79 3.48
C ILE A 69 3.67 -12.17 4.12
N ALA A 70 3.07 -12.31 5.32
CA ALA A 70 2.98 -13.58 6.01
C ALA A 70 2.20 -14.64 5.23
N ILE A 71 1.12 -14.25 4.53
CA ILE A 71 0.35 -15.14 3.66
C ILE A 71 1.21 -15.61 2.47
N LEU A 72 1.94 -14.70 1.83
CA LEU A 72 2.80 -15.03 0.71
C LEU A 72 3.95 -15.96 1.11
N GLN A 73 4.63 -15.67 2.21
CA GLN A 73 5.70 -16.52 2.74
C GLN A 73 5.20 -17.91 3.14
N ARG A 74 3.98 -18.00 3.71
CA ARG A 74 3.34 -19.30 4.00
C ARG A 74 3.04 -20.06 2.71
N GLY A 75 2.49 -19.35 1.71
CA GLY A 75 2.22 -19.89 0.39
C GLY A 75 3.47 -20.46 -0.27
N GLU A 76 4.55 -19.67 -0.31
CA GLU A 76 5.86 -20.08 -0.82
C GLU A 76 6.33 -21.39 -0.19
N ARG A 77 6.36 -21.48 1.15
CA ARG A 77 6.76 -22.71 1.85
C ARG A 77 5.87 -23.90 1.52
N CYS A 78 4.55 -23.70 1.43
CA CYS A 78 3.61 -24.77 1.08
C CYS A 78 3.88 -25.29 -0.34
N LEU A 79 4.03 -24.37 -1.29
CA LEU A 79 4.29 -24.69 -2.69
C LEU A 79 5.63 -25.41 -2.86
N SER A 80 6.68 -24.97 -2.15
CA SER A 80 7.99 -25.64 -2.17
C SER A 80 7.96 -27.05 -1.58
N ALA A 81 7.07 -27.32 -0.63
CA ALA A 81 6.92 -28.63 0.01
C ALA A 81 5.92 -29.55 -0.71
N ALA A 82 5.19 -29.07 -1.71
CA ALA A 82 4.14 -29.83 -2.39
C ALA A 82 4.75 -30.97 -3.23
N GLY A 83 4.59 -32.21 -2.78
CA GLY A 83 5.07 -33.41 -3.48
C GLY A 83 4.12 -33.95 -4.55
N SER A 84 2.95 -33.33 -4.76
CA SER A 84 1.93 -33.81 -5.71
C SER A 84 1.05 -32.69 -6.25
N SER A 85 0.36 -32.95 -7.37
CA SER A 85 -0.64 -32.06 -7.95
C SER A 85 -1.80 -31.77 -6.99
N GLU A 86 -2.17 -32.73 -6.15
CA GLU A 86 -3.19 -32.54 -5.12
C GLU A 86 -2.71 -31.60 -4.01
N ALA A 87 -1.50 -31.83 -3.49
CA ALA A 87 -0.88 -30.96 -2.49
C ALA A 87 -0.74 -29.51 -3.01
N LEU A 88 -0.34 -29.36 -4.28
CA LEU A 88 -0.26 -28.06 -4.95
C LEU A 88 -1.61 -27.33 -4.98
N ARG A 89 -2.70 -28.02 -5.35
CA ARG A 89 -4.05 -27.45 -5.35
C ARG A 89 -4.49 -27.04 -3.95
N THR A 90 -4.18 -27.85 -2.94
CA THR A 90 -4.47 -27.53 -1.53
C THR A 90 -3.74 -26.27 -1.09
N CYS A 91 -2.43 -26.15 -1.35
CA CYS A 91 -1.66 -24.93 -1.04
C CYS A 91 -2.28 -23.67 -1.69
N MET A 92 -2.63 -23.76 -2.98
CA MET A 92 -3.25 -22.64 -3.70
C MET A 92 -4.62 -22.25 -3.13
N LYS A 93 -5.43 -23.23 -2.73
CA LYS A 93 -6.73 -22.99 -2.08
C LYS A 93 -6.55 -22.30 -0.72
N GLU A 94 -5.63 -22.79 0.10
CA GLU A 94 -5.35 -22.22 1.42
C GLU A 94 -4.85 -20.77 1.34
N GLN A 95 -3.90 -20.49 0.44
CA GLN A 95 -3.39 -19.13 0.23
C GLN A 95 -4.50 -18.18 -0.26
N ARG A 96 -5.39 -18.66 -1.14
CA ARG A 96 -6.55 -17.90 -1.61
C ARG A 96 -7.51 -17.59 -0.47
N SER A 97 -7.88 -18.58 0.34
CA SER A 97 -8.77 -18.40 1.50
C SER A 97 -8.14 -17.48 2.55
N ALA A 98 -6.84 -17.60 2.82
CA ALA A 98 -6.13 -16.70 3.72
C ALA A 98 -6.15 -15.25 3.21
N SER A 99 -5.93 -15.05 1.92
CA SER A 99 -6.00 -13.73 1.28
C SER A 99 -7.40 -13.13 1.33
N GLN A 100 -8.45 -13.94 1.16
CA GLN A 100 -9.84 -13.47 1.28
C GLN A 100 -10.15 -13.00 2.71
N ARG A 101 -9.83 -13.82 3.71
CA ARG A 101 -10.02 -13.47 5.12
C ARG A 101 -9.26 -12.20 5.51
N GLN A 102 -8.01 -12.07 5.08
CA GLN A 102 -7.23 -10.85 5.32
C GLN A 102 -7.90 -9.61 4.72
N ARG A 103 -8.40 -9.69 3.48
CA ARG A 103 -9.11 -8.56 2.84
C ARG A 103 -10.39 -8.21 3.59
N GLU A 104 -11.14 -9.19 4.07
CA GLU A 104 -12.35 -8.97 4.87
C GLU A 104 -12.03 -8.28 6.20
N GLN A 105 -11.01 -8.77 6.92
CA GLN A 105 -10.54 -8.18 8.16
C GLN A 105 -10.07 -6.72 7.96
N HIS A 106 -9.29 -6.46 6.91
CA HIS A 106 -8.83 -5.12 6.60
C HIS A 106 -10.00 -4.18 6.26
N ARG A 107 -10.96 -4.63 5.44
CA ARG A 107 -12.17 -3.85 5.13
C ARG A 107 -12.98 -3.55 6.39
N ALA A 108 -13.16 -4.54 7.27
CA ALA A 108 -13.86 -4.35 8.54
C ALA A 108 -13.15 -3.33 9.44
N ALA A 109 -11.82 -3.41 9.56
CA ALA A 109 -11.04 -2.46 10.35
C ALA A 109 -11.09 -1.03 9.79
N MET A 110 -10.99 -0.89 8.46
CA MET A 110 -11.13 0.41 7.79
C MET A 110 -12.55 0.96 7.93
N LYS A 111 -13.57 0.13 7.75
CA LYS A 111 -14.98 0.51 7.98
C LYS A 111 -15.16 1.05 9.40
N ALA A 112 -14.69 0.31 10.41
CA ALA A 112 -14.76 0.74 11.80
C ALA A 112 -14.00 2.06 12.05
N LEU A 113 -12.87 2.29 11.37
CA LEU A 113 -12.12 3.56 11.45
C LEU A 113 -12.91 4.74 10.93
N LEU A 114 -13.56 4.57 9.79
CA LEU A 114 -14.35 5.64 9.18
C LEU A 114 -15.62 5.91 9.98
N GLU A 115 -16.36 4.87 10.38
CA GLU A 115 -17.61 4.99 11.14
C GLU A 115 -17.41 5.71 12.48
N ARG A 116 -16.41 5.31 13.29
CA ARG A 116 -16.17 5.95 14.59
C ARG A 116 -15.68 7.40 14.48
N ASN A 117 -15.23 7.82 13.30
CA ASN A 117 -14.80 9.19 13.02
C ASN A 117 -15.85 10.01 12.25
N GLY A 118 -17.06 9.47 12.04
CA GLY A 118 -18.13 10.14 11.30
C GLY A 118 -17.79 10.38 9.83
N ILE A 119 -16.88 9.58 9.26
CA ILE A 119 -16.46 9.68 7.87
C ILE A 119 -17.37 8.76 7.03
N PRO A 120 -17.98 9.28 5.94
CA PRO A 120 -18.79 8.48 5.05
C PRO A 120 -17.98 7.31 4.47
N LEU A 121 -18.60 6.12 4.45
CA LEU A 121 -17.98 4.93 3.90
C LEU A 121 -17.87 5.03 2.37
N PRO A 122 -16.73 4.68 1.77
CA PRO A 122 -16.61 4.62 0.33
C PRO A 122 -17.46 3.48 -0.23
N GLN A 123 -17.93 3.63 -1.48
CA GLN A 123 -18.67 2.56 -2.16
C GLN A 123 -17.74 1.37 -2.46
N TRP A 124 -17.77 0.34 -1.62
CA TRP A 124 -17.04 -0.89 -1.88
C TRP A 124 -17.87 -1.75 -2.85
N GLY A 125 -17.47 -1.85 -4.12
CA GLY A 125 -17.99 -2.87 -5.03
C GLY A 125 -19.00 -2.45 -6.12
N LYS A 126 -19.26 -1.16 -6.31
CA LYS A 126 -19.98 -0.66 -7.51
C LYS A 126 -19.05 0.13 -8.41
N GLY A 127 -18.00 -0.51 -8.91
CA GLY A 127 -17.40 -0.04 -10.16
C GLY A 127 -18.24 -0.62 -11.28
N GLU A 128 -18.90 0.23 -12.06
CA GLU A 128 -19.43 -0.18 -13.36
C GLU A 128 -18.29 -0.87 -14.11
N ARG A 129 -18.43 -2.17 -14.39
CA ARG A 129 -17.41 -2.93 -15.12
C ARG A 129 -17.46 -2.50 -16.59
N LYS A 130 -17.02 -1.28 -16.89
CA LYS A 130 -16.86 -0.79 -18.25
C LYS A 130 -15.58 -1.40 -18.82
N GLY A 131 -15.72 -2.59 -19.40
CA GLY A 131 -14.61 -3.34 -19.97
C GLY A 131 -14.94 -4.81 -20.12
N GLY A 132 -15.96 -5.12 -20.94
CA GLY A 132 -16.17 -6.46 -21.47
C GLY A 132 -14.94 -6.85 -22.30
N TRP A 133 -14.26 -7.90 -21.87
CA TRP A 133 -13.25 -8.57 -22.69
C TRP A 133 -13.95 -9.32 -23.83
N GLY A 134 -13.53 -9.03 -25.06
CA GLY A 134 -13.53 -9.98 -26.18
C GLY A 134 -14.87 -10.29 -26.86
N GLY A 135 -15.33 -9.39 -27.72
CA GLY A 135 -16.17 -9.79 -28.86
C GLY A 135 -15.25 -10.28 -29.99
N GLY A 136 -15.00 -11.59 -30.04
CA GLY A 136 -14.42 -12.25 -31.19
C GLY A 136 -15.53 -12.99 -31.94
N ALA A 137 -15.88 -12.46 -33.11
CA ALA A 137 -16.56 -13.16 -34.20
C ALA A 137 -15.79 -12.82 -35.48
#